data_AF-A0A6T5Y4V4-F1
#
_entry.id   AF-A0A6T5Y4V4-F1
#
_cell.length_a   1.000
_cell.length_b   1.000
_cell.length_c   1.000
_cell.angle_alpha   90.00
_cell.angle_beta   90.00
_cell.angle_gamma   90.00
#
_symmetry.space_group_name_H-M   'P 1'
#
loop_
_entity.id
_entity.type
_entity.pdbx_description
1 polymer ?
#
loop_
_entity_poly.entity_id
_entity_poly.type
_entity_poly.pdbx_seq_one_letter_code
_entity_poly.pdbx_strand_id
1 'polypeptide(L)'
;MKVIAFLAAIASVSAFAPSPAFSRTRTSLALSDAEYETLQNIIAEQLEADVSKVKKEASFTEDLDADSLDVVEMVMAIEEEFEIEIEDESASAIKTVGDVCDYLDANRS
;
A
#
# COMPACT_ATOMS: atom_id res chain seq x y z
N MET A 1 -11.12 -24.39 76.54
CA MET A 1 -10.35 -23.12 76.46
C MET A 1 -8.98 -23.46 75.88
N LYS A 2 -8.51 -23.03 74.72
CA LYS A 2 -8.81 -21.86 73.88
C LYS A 2 -8.86 -22.26 72.40
N VAL A 3 -9.83 -21.68 71.72
CA VAL A 3 -10.02 -21.64 70.28
C VAL A 3 -9.08 -20.56 69.72
N ILE A 4 -8.32 -20.85 68.68
CA ILE A 4 -7.80 -19.83 67.75
C ILE A 4 -7.94 -20.40 66.35
N ALA A 5 -8.92 -19.86 65.64
CA ALA A 5 -9.17 -20.05 64.23
C ALA A 5 -8.11 -19.28 63.42
N PHE A 6 -7.50 -19.92 62.43
CA PHE A 6 -6.80 -19.23 61.35
C PHE A 6 -7.58 -19.41 60.06
N LEU A 7 -8.22 -18.31 59.66
CA LEU A 7 -8.73 -18.04 58.33
C LEU A 7 -7.57 -18.02 57.34
N ALA A 8 -7.64 -18.87 56.32
CA ALA A 8 -6.93 -18.66 55.06
C ALA A 8 -7.89 -19.04 53.93
N ALA A 9 -8.65 -18.04 53.50
CA ALA A 9 -9.34 -18.05 52.21
C ALA A 9 -8.31 -17.72 51.13
N ILE A 10 -8.21 -18.55 50.09
CA ILE A 10 -7.89 -18.06 48.75
C ILE A 10 -8.56 -18.95 47.72
N ALA A 11 -9.14 -18.27 46.74
CA ALA A 11 -10.20 -18.73 45.89
C ALA A 11 -9.78 -19.80 44.88
N SER A 12 -10.73 -20.67 44.61
CA SER A 12 -10.80 -21.55 43.46
C SER A 12 -10.83 -20.78 42.13
N VAL A 13 -10.21 -21.38 41.12
CA VAL A 13 -10.64 -21.45 39.70
C VAL A 13 -10.69 -20.15 38.89
N SER A 14 -9.81 -20.08 37.88
CA SER A 14 -10.04 -19.46 36.57
C SER A 14 -8.93 -19.95 35.63
N ALA A 15 -9.16 -21.03 34.87
CA ALA A 15 -9.69 -21.01 33.52
C ALA A 15 -8.66 -20.50 32.47
N PHE A 16 -8.23 -21.44 31.63
CA PHE A 16 -8.21 -21.31 30.17
C PHE A 16 -7.85 -19.93 29.59
N ALA A 17 -6.62 -19.81 29.08
CA ALA A 17 -6.35 -18.96 27.94
C ALA A 17 -5.78 -19.84 26.80
N PRO A 18 -6.41 -19.88 25.62
CA PRO A 18 -5.90 -20.60 24.47
C PRO A 18 -4.62 -19.92 23.97
N SER A 19 -3.69 -20.70 23.45
CA SER A 19 -2.48 -20.23 22.77
C SER A 19 -2.80 -19.06 21.84
N PRO A 20 -1.94 -18.03 21.77
CA PRO A 20 -2.19 -16.89 20.91
C PRO A 20 -2.39 -17.41 19.50
N ALA A 21 -3.54 -17.10 18.92
CA ALA A 21 -3.79 -17.25 17.51
C ALA A 21 -2.57 -16.68 16.79
N PHE A 22 -1.81 -17.55 16.13
CA PHE A 22 -0.79 -17.12 15.18
C PHE A 22 -1.57 -16.32 14.17
N SER A 23 -1.47 -14.99 14.32
CA SER A 23 -2.11 -14.05 13.42
C SER A 23 -1.63 -14.47 12.05
N ARG A 24 -2.54 -15.06 11.25
CA ARG A 24 -2.46 -14.88 9.82
C ARG A 24 -2.50 -13.37 9.68
N THR A 25 -1.33 -12.75 9.58
CA THR A 25 -1.16 -11.64 8.70
C THR A 25 -1.71 -12.15 7.36
N ARG A 26 -3.02 -11.96 7.18
CA ARG A 26 -3.51 -11.44 5.92
C ARG A 26 -2.64 -10.21 5.74
N THR A 27 -1.57 -10.37 4.99
CA THR A 27 -0.97 -9.27 4.28
C THR A 27 -2.15 -8.67 3.54
N SER A 28 -2.69 -7.57 4.07
CA SER A 28 -3.59 -6.74 3.33
C SER A 28 -2.85 -6.42 2.04
N LEU A 29 -3.49 -6.73 0.91
CA LEU A 29 -3.04 -6.35 -0.42
C LEU A 29 -3.01 -4.82 -0.45
N ALA A 30 -1.89 -4.26 -0.01
CA ALA A 30 -1.44 -2.94 -0.36
C ALA A 30 -0.28 -3.18 -1.33
N LEU A 31 -0.18 -2.35 -2.38
CA LEU A 31 0.94 -2.32 -3.32
C LEU A 31 2.23 -2.59 -2.57
N SER A 32 2.91 -3.66 -2.95
CA SER A 32 4.15 -4.00 -2.30
C SER A 32 5.17 -2.89 -2.55
N ASP A 33 6.04 -2.60 -1.58
CA ASP A 33 7.05 -1.55 -1.73
C ASP A 33 7.90 -1.77 -3.00
N ALA A 34 8.11 -3.03 -3.39
CA ALA A 34 8.79 -3.41 -4.63
C ALA A 34 8.05 -2.97 -5.91
N GLU A 35 6.73 -3.05 -5.94
CA GLU A 35 5.94 -2.63 -7.10
C GLU A 35 5.94 -1.11 -7.23
N TYR A 36 5.86 -0.41 -6.10
CA TYR A 36 6.00 1.04 -6.08
C TYR A 36 7.38 1.48 -6.57
N GLU A 37 8.45 0.80 -6.17
CA GLU A 37 9.80 1.05 -6.68
C GLU A 37 9.89 0.81 -8.20
N THR A 38 9.31 -0.28 -8.72
CA THR A 38 9.27 -0.53 -10.17
C THR A 38 8.55 0.59 -10.91
N LEU A 39 7.38 0.99 -10.40
CA LEU A 39 6.57 2.06 -10.99
C LEU A 39 7.31 3.41 -10.97
N GLN A 40 7.96 3.73 -9.84
CA GLN A 40 8.80 4.91 -9.74
C GLN A 40 9.95 4.92 -10.76
N ASN A 41 10.60 3.78 -10.97
CA ASN A 41 11.68 3.65 -11.94
C ASN A 41 11.17 3.86 -13.37
N ILE A 42 10.03 3.26 -13.74
CA ILE A 42 9.41 3.45 -15.06
C ILE A 42 9.07 4.92 -15.30
N ILE A 43 8.46 5.58 -14.32
CA ILE A 43 8.14 7.01 -14.42
C ILE A 43 9.41 7.84 -14.54
N ALA A 44 10.43 7.56 -13.73
CA ALA A 44 11.70 8.28 -13.77
C ALA A 44 12.45 8.10 -15.10
N GLU A 45 12.40 6.90 -15.67
CA GLU A 45 13.00 6.60 -16.97
C GLU A 45 12.22 7.27 -18.11
N GLN A 46 10.89 7.22 -18.10
CA GLN A 46 10.07 7.79 -19.16
C GLN A 46 10.06 9.32 -19.15
N LEU A 47 10.03 9.94 -17.96
CA LEU A 47 9.99 11.39 -17.80
C LEU A 47 11.40 12.01 -17.66
N GLU A 48 12.46 11.22 -17.80
CA GLU A 48 13.85 11.63 -17.53
C GLU A 48 14.01 12.37 -16.19
N ALA A 49 13.20 11.99 -15.20
CA ALA A 49 13.08 12.66 -13.92
C ALA A 49 13.87 11.92 -12.82
N ASP A 50 14.26 12.64 -11.78
CA ASP A 50 14.86 12.03 -10.61
C ASP A 50 13.83 11.17 -9.86
N VAL A 51 14.16 9.89 -9.59
CA VAL A 51 13.35 8.98 -8.75
C VAL A 51 13.01 9.61 -7.39
N SER A 52 13.90 10.46 -6.86
CA SER A 52 13.69 11.20 -5.61
C SER A 52 12.55 12.22 -5.66
N LYS A 53 12.17 12.67 -6.86
CA LYS A 53 11.03 13.57 -7.11
C LYS A 53 9.73 12.81 -7.33
N VAL A 54 9.79 11.54 -7.74
CA VAL A 54 8.62 10.68 -8.01
C VAL A 54 7.98 10.22 -6.70
N LYS A 55 7.36 11.14 -5.98
CA LYS A 55 6.63 10.85 -4.73
C LYS A 55 5.17 10.57 -5.04
N LYS A 56 4.48 9.83 -4.15
CA LYS A 56 3.02 9.61 -4.27
C LYS A 56 2.23 10.91 -4.40
N GLU A 57 2.72 11.98 -3.77
CA GLU A 57 2.12 13.32 -3.80
C GLU A 57 2.50 14.14 -5.03
N ALA A 58 3.52 13.71 -5.79
CA ALA A 58 4.08 14.48 -6.89
C ALA A 58 3.10 14.48 -8.07
N SER A 59 2.88 15.68 -8.61
CA SER A 59 2.09 15.89 -9.82
C SER A 59 2.93 15.63 -11.06
N PHE A 60 2.39 14.86 -12.01
CA PHE A 60 3.08 14.61 -13.28
C PHE A 60 3.32 15.90 -14.06
N THR A 61 2.33 16.79 -14.10
CA THR A 61 2.44 18.05 -14.85
C THR A 61 3.12 19.17 -14.08
N GLU A 62 2.95 19.26 -12.75
CA GLU A 62 3.48 20.40 -11.97
C GLU A 62 4.86 20.13 -11.34
N ASP A 63 5.14 18.91 -10.90
CA ASP A 63 6.40 18.57 -10.21
C ASP A 63 7.41 17.84 -11.12
N LEU A 64 6.89 16.99 -12.01
CA LEU A 64 7.69 16.22 -12.96
C LEU A 64 7.77 16.88 -14.34
N ASP A 65 7.05 17.99 -14.55
CA ASP A 65 7.03 18.79 -15.78
C ASP A 65 6.73 17.94 -17.03
N ALA A 66 5.91 16.89 -16.85
CA ALA A 66 5.51 15.99 -17.91
C ALA A 66 4.54 16.69 -18.87
N ASP A 67 4.83 16.61 -20.17
CA ASP A 67 3.93 17.10 -21.19
C ASP A 67 2.75 16.13 -21.38
N SER A 68 1.67 16.61 -22.01
CA SER A 68 0.49 15.79 -22.29
C SER A 68 0.79 14.53 -23.13
N LEU A 69 1.89 14.52 -23.89
CA LEU A 69 2.35 13.36 -24.65
C LEU A 69 3.12 12.39 -23.74
N ASP A 70 3.97 12.90 -22.85
CA ASP A 70 4.75 12.07 -21.93
C ASP A 70 3.84 11.29 -20.98
N VAL A 71 2.74 11.90 -20.55
CA VAL A 71 1.71 11.22 -19.74
C VAL A 71 1.10 10.04 -20.50
N VAL A 72 0.81 10.19 -21.80
CA VAL A 72 0.25 9.11 -22.63
C VAL A 72 1.27 7.98 -22.79
N GLU A 73 2.53 8.29 -23.10
CA GLU A 73 3.57 7.27 -23.24
C GLU A 73 3.85 6.53 -21.93
N MET A 74 3.88 7.26 -20.81
CA MET A 74 4.03 6.70 -19.47
C MET A 74 2.86 5.77 -19.10
N VAL A 75 1.61 6.18 -19.36
CA VAL A 75 0.44 5.35 -19.12
C VAL A 75 0.53 4.06 -19.94
N MET A 76 0.90 4.13 -21.22
CA MET A 76 1.08 2.94 -22.07
C MET A 76 2.19 2.00 -21.54
N ALA A 77 3.31 2.54 -21.05
CA ALA A 77 4.39 1.74 -20.46
C ALA A 77 3.94 1.03 -19.17
N ILE A 78 3.14 1.71 -18.35
CA ILE A 78 2.57 1.13 -17.12
C ILE A 78 1.52 0.06 -17.45
N GLU A 79 0.68 0.29 -18.47
CA GLU A 79 -0.27 -0.72 -18.96
C GLU A 79 0.44 -1.99 -19.43
N GLU A 80 1.53 -1.87 -20.17
CA GLU A 80 2.32 -3.00 -20.67
C GLU A 80 3.05 -3.74 -19.53
N GLU A 81 3.68 -3.01 -18.60
CA GLU A 81 4.42 -3.64 -17.48
C GLU A 81 3.50 -4.38 -16.51
N PHE A 82 2.35 -3.78 -16.18
CA PHE A 82 1.43 -4.34 -15.19
C PHE A 82 0.31 -5.17 -15.82
N GLU A 83 0.28 -5.30 -17.15
CA GLU A 83 -0.78 -5.96 -17.93
C GLU A 83 -2.19 -5.46 -17.55
N ILE A 84 -2.34 -4.14 -17.35
CA ILE A 84 -3.62 -3.49 -17.02
C ILE A 84 -4.12 -2.62 -18.17
N GLU A 85 -5.40 -2.27 -18.12
CA GLU A 85 -6.02 -1.32 -19.05
C GLU A 85 -6.48 -0.09 -18.26
N ILE A 86 -5.94 1.08 -18.61
CA ILE A 86 -6.30 2.36 -18.03
C ILE A 86 -7.16 3.08 -19.06
N GLU A 87 -8.46 3.20 -18.79
CA GLU A 87 -9.36 3.94 -19.69
C GLU A 87 -8.92 5.41 -19.80
N ASP A 88 -9.10 6.04 -20.97
CA ASP A 88 -8.74 7.46 -21.21
C ASP A 88 -9.33 8.42 -20.15
N GLU A 89 -10.54 8.15 -19.65
CA GLU A 89 -11.15 8.92 -18.55
C GLU A 89 -10.37 8.78 -17.23
N SER A 90 -9.84 7.59 -16.95
CA SER A 90 -9.00 7.33 -15.79
C SER A 90 -7.60 7.91 -15.98
N ALA A 91 -6.99 7.75 -17.16
CA ALA A 91 -5.69 8.32 -17.51
C ALA A 91 -5.70 9.86 -17.42
N SER A 92 -6.78 10.51 -17.85
CA SER A 92 -6.95 11.96 -17.73
C SER A 92 -7.32 12.42 -16.30
N ALA A 93 -7.84 11.52 -15.47
CA ALA A 93 -8.09 11.76 -14.05
C ALA A 93 -6.83 11.57 -13.19
N ILE A 94 -5.89 10.73 -13.62
CA ILE A 94 -4.58 10.53 -12.99
C ILE A 94 -3.78 11.82 -13.11
N LYS A 95 -3.48 12.43 -11.96
CA LYS A 95 -2.66 13.66 -11.89
C LYS A 95 -1.38 13.45 -11.10
N THR A 96 -1.41 12.50 -10.18
CA THR A 96 -0.31 12.21 -9.27
C THR A 96 0.12 10.75 -9.35
N VAL A 97 1.35 10.48 -8.93
CA VAL A 97 1.88 9.10 -8.84
C VAL A 97 1.02 8.24 -7.90
N GLY A 98 0.45 8.86 -6.85
CA GLY A 98 -0.46 8.21 -5.92
C GLY A 98 -1.73 7.71 -6.61
N ASP A 99 -2.30 8.47 -7.54
CA ASP A 99 -3.51 8.05 -8.26
C ASP A 99 -3.27 6.78 -9.09
N VAL A 100 -2.09 6.66 -9.72
CA VAL A 100 -1.68 5.44 -10.44
C VAL A 100 -1.53 4.27 -9.49
N CYS A 101 -0.91 4.49 -8.32
CA CYS A 101 -0.76 3.46 -7.30
C CYS A 101 -2.14 2.96 -6.84
N ASP A 102 -3.04 3.89 -6.50
CA ASP A 102 -4.39 3.55 -6.05
C ASP A 102 -5.16 2.80 -7.15
N TYR A 103 -4.97 3.16 -8.43
CA TYR A 103 -5.55 2.46 -9.57
C TYR A 103 -5.04 1.02 -9.70
N LEU A 104 -3.73 0.81 -9.62
CA LEU A 104 -3.12 -0.51 -9.66
C LEU A 104 -3.56 -1.40 -8.49
N ASP A 105 -3.70 -0.82 -7.30
CA ASP A 105 -4.23 -1.49 -6.13
C ASP A 105 -5.70 -1.90 -6.33
N ALA A 106 -6.52 -1.00 -6.89
CA ALA A 106 -7.94 -1.26 -7.14
C ALA A 106 -8.18 -2.34 -8.20
N ASN A 107 -7.37 -2.38 -9.27
CA ASN A 107 -7.52 -3.36 -10.35
C ASN A 107 -7.05 -4.78 -9.98
N ARG A 108 -6.38 -4.95 -8.83
CA ARG A 108 -5.92 -6.25 -8.33
C ARG A 108 -6.92 -7.00 -7.44
N SER A 109 -8.12 -6.47 -7.20
CA SER A 109 -9.14 -7.08 -6.31
C SER A 109 -10.06 -8.08 -6.98
#